data_AF-A0A392T280-F1
#
_entry.id   AF-A0A392T280-F1
#
_cell.length_a   1.000
_cell.length_b   1.000
_cell.length_c   1.000
_cell.angle_alpha   90.00
_cell.angle_beta   90.00
_cell.angle_gamma   90.00
#
_symmetry.space_group_name_H-M   'P 1'
#
loop_
_entity.id
_entity.type
_entity.pdbx_description
1 polymer ?
#
loop_
_entity_poly.entity_id
_entity_poly.type
_entity_poly.pdbx_seq_one_letter_code
_entity_poly.pdbx_strand_id
1 'polypeptide(L)' 'MKWGEEEESSVLVKKEDIEKGIERLMDETSESEERRKKIRELANMAKKAVEKGGSSHSNITLFIQDIIQK' A
#
# COMPACT_ATOMS: atom_id res chain seq x y z
N MET A 1 -9.33 -8.78 21.85
CA MET A 1 -9.98 -8.35 20.59
C MET A 1 -10.64 -9.56 19.97
N LYS A 2 -11.98 -9.59 19.92
CA LYS A 2 -12.71 -10.58 19.15
C LYS A 2 -12.81 -10.10 17.70
N TRP A 3 -12.58 -10.99 16.76
CA TRP A 3 -12.82 -10.70 15.34
C TRP A 3 -14.33 -10.43 15.13
N GLY A 4 -14.67 -9.29 14.53
CA GLY A 4 -16.05 -8.91 14.20
C GLY A 4 -16.70 -7.85 15.09
N GLU A 5 -15.99 -7.30 16.09
CA GLU A 5 -16.44 -6.09 16.81
C GLU A 5 -15.94 -4.85 16.04
N GLU A 6 -16.81 -4.24 15.23
CA GLU A 6 -16.55 -2.94 14.60
C GLU A 6 -16.91 -1.82 15.59
N GLU A 7 -16.04 -0.80 15.71
CA GLU A 7 -16.43 0.45 16.41
C GLU A 7 -17.59 1.13 15.67
N GLU A 8 -18.49 1.84 16.38
CA GLU A 8 -19.72 2.50 15.87
C GLU A 8 -19.47 3.67 14.88
N SER A 9 -18.44 3.56 14.04
CA SER A 9 -18.17 4.40 12.87
C SER A 9 -18.28 3.58 11.59
N SER A 10 -19.24 2.66 11.51
CA SER A 10 -19.39 1.77 10.35
C SER A 10 -20.13 2.46 9.21
N VAL A 11 -19.40 2.93 8.19
CA VAL A 11 -19.98 3.16 6.87
C VAL A 11 -20.44 1.80 6.35
N LEU A 12 -21.75 1.60 6.27
CA LEU A 12 -22.33 0.35 5.77
C LEU A 12 -22.22 0.32 4.24
N VAL A 13 -21.53 -0.68 3.71
CA VAL A 13 -21.42 -0.95 2.26
C VAL A 13 -22.28 -2.17 1.92
N LYS A 14 -23.05 -2.09 0.84
CA LYS A 14 -23.89 -3.21 0.41
C LYS A 14 -23.06 -4.32 -0.22
N LYS A 15 -23.53 -5.56 -0.12
CA LYS A 15 -22.88 -6.74 -0.71
C LYS A 15 -22.59 -6.55 -2.21
N GLU A 16 -23.54 -5.96 -2.93
CA GLU A 16 -23.45 -5.75 -4.38
C GLU A 16 -22.33 -4.76 -4.74
N ASP A 17 -22.08 -3.77 -3.88
CA ASP A 17 -21.01 -2.79 -4.11
C ASP A 17 -19.63 -3.41 -3.86
N ILE A 18 -19.54 -4.34 -2.90
CA ILE A 18 -18.33 -5.14 -2.67
C ILE A 18 -18.06 -6.05 -3.87
N GLU A 19 -19.07 -6.77 -4.37
CA GLU A 19 -18.94 -7.65 -5.54
C GLU A 19 -18.46 -6.88 -6.77
N LYS A 20 -19.09 -5.73 -7.08
CA LYS A 20 -18.65 -4.86 -8.19
C LYS A 20 -17.22 -4.34 -8.02
N GLY A 21 -16.83 -4.01 -6.80
CA GLY A 21 -15.47 -3.56 -6.49
C GLY A 21 -14.43 -4.64 -6.80
N ILE A 22 -14.73 -5.89 -6.41
CA ILE A 22 -13.88 -7.05 -6.70
C ILE A 22 -13.84 -7.34 -8.20
N GLU A 23 -14.99 -7.35 -8.88
CA GLU A 23 -15.07 -7.56 -10.33
C GLU A 23 -14.24 -6.53 -11.09
N ARG A 24 -14.44 -5.24 -10.82
CA ARG A 24 -13.65 -4.16 -11.45
C ARG A 24 -12.15 -4.27 -11.14
N LEU A 25 -11.79 -4.82 -9.98
CA LEU A 25 -10.39 -5.03 -9.62
C LEU A 25 -9.75 -6.19 -10.39
N MET A 26 -10.51 -7.26 -10.59
CA MET A 26 -10.04 -8.57 -11.06
C MET A 26 -10.36 -8.85 -12.52
N ASP A 27 -11.17 -8.02 -13.18
CA ASP A 27 -11.45 -8.17 -14.61
C ASP A 27 -10.17 -8.14 -15.46
N GLU A 28 -10.31 -8.52 -16.73
CA GLU A 28 -9.22 -8.55 -17.72
C GLU A 28 -9.32 -7.37 -18.70
N THR A 29 -9.89 -6.25 -18.24
CA THR A 29 -9.91 -5.01 -19.03
C THR A 29 -8.52 -4.37 -19.04
N SER A 30 -8.24 -3.58 -20.08
CA SER A 30 -6.97 -2.85 -20.18
C SER A 30 -6.74 -1.90 -18.99
N GLU A 31 -7.79 -1.26 -18.46
CA GLU A 31 -7.71 -0.36 -17.30
C GLU A 31 -7.26 -1.12 -16.04
N SER A 32 -7.83 -2.29 -15.77
CA SER A 32 -7.49 -3.06 -14.57
C SER A 32 -6.09 -3.67 -14.65
N GLU A 33 -5.67 -4.11 -15.84
CA GLU A 33 -4.31 -4.57 -16.09
C GLU A 33 -3.27 -3.47 -15.90
N GLU A 34 -3.51 -2.28 -16.46
CA GLU A 34 -2.62 -1.12 -16.32
C GLU A 34 -2.50 -0.70 -14.85
N ARG A 35 -3.63 -0.67 -14.11
CA ARG A 35 -3.63 -0.41 -12.66
C ARG A 35 -2.78 -1.43 -11.91
N ARG A 36 -2.93 -2.73 -12.19
CA ARG A 36 -2.12 -3.80 -11.55
C ARG A 36 -0.63 -3.67 -11.92
N LYS A 37 -0.30 -3.32 -13.17
CA LYS A 37 1.08 -3.10 -13.61
C LYS A 37 1.73 -1.94 -12.86
N LYS A 38 1.05 -0.78 -12.79
CA LYS A 38 1.54 0.40 -12.07
C LYS A 38 1.78 0.11 -10.59
N ILE A 39 0.89 -0.65 -9.94
CA ILE A 39 1.07 -1.04 -8.53
C ILE A 39 2.29 -1.96 -8.35
N ARG A 40 2.54 -2.90 -9.27
CA ARG A 40 3.76 -3.74 -9.21
C ARG A 40 5.04 -2.92 -9.35
N GLU A 41 5.05 -1.91 -10.23
CA GLU A 41 6.18 -0.99 -10.38
C GLU A 41 6.40 -0.17 -9.10
N LEU A 42 5.34 0.37 -8.51
CA LEU A 42 5.40 1.07 -7.22
C LEU A 42 5.92 0.17 -6.09
N ALA A 43 5.46 -1.08 -6.02
CA ALA A 43 5.93 -2.05 -5.02
C ALA A 43 7.44 -2.32 -5.17
N ASN A 44 7.92 -2.48 -6.41
CA ASN A 44 9.35 -2.64 -6.68
C ASN A 44 10.16 -1.41 -6.29
N MET A 45 9.67 -0.20 -6.57
CA MET A 45 10.33 1.04 -6.15
C MET A 45 10.36 1.18 -4.63
N ALA A 46 9.26 0.88 -3.94
CA ALA A 46 9.19 0.92 -2.49
C ALA A 46 10.21 -0.06 -1.85
N LYS A 47 10.30 -1.29 -2.39
CA LYS A 47 11.30 -2.27 -1.94
C LYS A 47 12.73 -1.76 -2.12
N LYS A 48 13.06 -1.22 -3.30
CA LYS A 48 14.39 -0.65 -3.58
C LYS A 48 14.71 0.56 -2.68
N ALA A 49 13.72 1.37 -2.33
CA ALA A 49 13.93 2.55 -1.49
C ALA A 49 14.39 2.17 -0.06
N VAL A 50 13.91 1.04 0.47
CA VAL A 50 14.22 0.58 1.83
C VAL A 50 15.41 -0.37 1.92
N GLU A 51 15.80 -1.00 0.81
CA GLU A 51 17.01 -1.83 0.74
C GLU A 51 18.29 -1.03 1.06
N LYS A 52 19.37 -1.72 1.42
CA LYS A 52 20.66 -1.09 1.73
C LYS A 52 21.15 -0.27 0.54
N GLY A 53 21.43 1.02 0.77
CA GLY A 53 21.81 1.97 -0.29
C GLY A 53 20.61 2.60 -1.02
N GLY A 54 19.38 2.20 -0.68
CA GLY A 54 18.15 2.84 -1.14
C GLY A 54 17.95 4.22 -0.52
N SER A 55 17.02 4.99 -1.09
CA SER A 55 16.76 6.38 -0.67
C SER A 55 16.25 6.47 0.77
N SER A 56 15.23 5.69 1.15
CA SER A 56 14.69 5.68 2.52
C SER A 56 15.70 5.16 3.53
N HIS A 57 16.45 4.10 3.18
CA HIS A 57 17.55 3.61 4.01
C HIS A 57 18.59 4.71 4.28
N SER A 58 19.01 5.42 3.23
CA SER A 58 20.00 6.49 3.33
C SER A 58 19.49 7.66 4.16
N ASN A 59 18.23 8.08 3.95
CA ASN A 59 17.62 9.16 4.73
C ASN A 59 17.57 8.83 6.23
N ILE A 60 17.15 7.62 6.61
CA ILE A 60 17.12 7.22 8.02
C ILE A 60 18.53 7.12 8.59
N THR A 61 19.50 6.62 7.81
CA THR A 61 20.90 6.56 8.24
C THR A 61 21.46 7.95 8.53
N LEU A 62 21.22 8.92 7.64
CA LEU A 62 21.63 10.32 7.83
C LEU A 62 20.93 10.95 9.04
N PHE A 63 19.64 10.68 9.22
CA PHE A 63 18.89 11.16 10.38
C PHE A 63 19.47 10.65 11.71
N ILE A 64 19.81 9.36 11.78
CA ILE A 64 20.46 8.77 12.97
C ILE A 64 21.82 9.42 13.23
N GLN A 65 22.61 9.67 12.17
CA GLN A 65 23.89 10.36 12.30
C GLN A 65 23.73 11.78 12.84
N ASP A 66 22.73 12.54 12.37
CA ASP A 66 22.44 13.90 12.88
C ASP A 66 22.05 13.89 14.36
N ILE A 67 21.31 12.88 14.82
CA ILE A 67 20.96 12.73 16.24
C ILE A 67 22.20 12.40 17.07
N ILE A 68 23.07 11.51 16.61
CA ILE A 68 24.27 11.07 17.35
C ILE A 68 25.33 12.19 17.42
N GLN A 69 25.39 13.06 16.42
CA GLN A 69 26.35 14.16 16.37
C GLN A 69 25.89 15.42 17.13
N LYS A 70 24.72 15.37 17.79
CA LYS A 70 24.24 16.35 18.77
C LYS A 70 24.44 15.83 20.18
#